data_AF-A0A5K1DN65-F1
#
_entry.id   AF-A0A5K1DN65-F1
#
_cell.length_a   1.000
_cell.length_b   1.000
_cell.length_c   1.000
_cell.angle_alpha   90.00
_cell.angle_beta   90.00
_cell.angle_gamma   90.00
#
_symmetry.space_group_name_H-M   'P 1'
#
loop_
_entity.id
_entity.type
_entity.pdbx_description
1 polymer ?
#
loop_
_entity_poly.entity_id
_entity_poly.type
_entity_poly.pdbx_seq_one_letter_code
_entity_poly.pdbx_strand_id
1 'polypeptide(L)' 'GILRDGREVAVKRLFFNTRQWVDHFFNEVNLISSVQHKNLAKLLGCSVEGPESLLVYEFLRNMSLDHFLFGLFLLH' A
#
# COMPACT_ATOMS: atom_id res chain seq x y z
N GLY A 1 -6.55 8.67 1.34
CA GLY A 1 -7.67 8.80 2.31
C GLY A 1 -7.21 9.60 3.51
N ILE A 2 -8.12 9.96 4.42
CA ILE A 2 -7.79 10.70 5.65
C ILE A 2 -8.33 9.90 6.85
N LEU A 3 -7.48 9.66 7.85
CA LEU A 3 -7.86 8.99 9.10
C LEU A 3 -8.63 9.95 10.03
N ARG A 4 -9.30 9.41 11.05
CA ARG A 4 -10.08 10.20 12.02
C ARG A 4 -9.26 11.24 12.78
N ASP A 5 -7.95 11.02 12.90
CA ASP A 5 -7.00 11.93 13.53
C ASP A 5 -6.43 12.99 12.56
N GLY A 6 -6.94 13.05 11.32
CA GLY A 6 -6.53 14.01 10.31
C GLY A 6 -5.31 13.61 9.50
N ARG A 7 -4.70 12.44 9.75
CA ARG A 7 -3.54 11.98 8.96
C ARG A 7 -3.95 11.53 7.56
N GLU A 8 -3.24 12.04 6.55
CA GLU A 8 -3.33 11.55 5.17
C GLU A 8 -2.65 10.18 5.03
N VAL A 9 -3.31 9.26 4.32
CA VAL A 9 -2.84 7.88 4.11
C VAL A 9 -3.02 7.43 2.66
N ALA A 10 -2.11 6.56 2.21
CA ALA A 10 -2.28 5.79 0.99
C ALA A 10 -2.98 4.47 1.32
N VAL A 11 -4.02 4.12 0.57
CA VAL A 11 -4.79 2.88 0.77
C VAL A 11 -4.66 2.03 -0.49
N LYS A 12 -4.03 0.87 -0.35
CA LYS A 12 -3.93 -0.13 -1.42
C LYS A 12 -5.05 -1.14 -1.19
N ARG A 13 -6.07 -1.12 -2.05
CA ARG A 13 -7.14 -2.12 -2.06
C ARG A 13 -6.67 -3.30 -2.86
N LEU A 14 -6.76 -4.47 -2.26
CA LEU A 14 -6.43 -5.73 -2.90
C LEU A 14 -7.74 -6.52 -3.05
N PHE A 15 -7.98 -7.05 -4.26
CA PHE A 15 -9.14 -7.87 -4.60
C PHE A 15 -8.70 -9.31 -4.85
N PHE A 16 -9.40 -10.28 -4.27
CA PHE A 16 -8.95 -11.68 -4.30
C PHE A 16 -9.83 -12.54 -5.16
N ASN A 17 -9.17 -13.34 -5.99
CA ASN A 17 -9.76 -14.42 -6.77
C ASN A 17 -9.04 -15.77 -6.52
N THR A 18 -8.05 -15.81 -5.62
CA THR A 18 -7.16 -16.98 -5.52
C THR A 18 -6.91 -17.41 -4.09
N ARG A 19 -6.70 -18.73 -3.91
CA ARG A 19 -6.38 -19.34 -2.61
C ARG A 19 -5.02 -18.89 -2.05
N GLN A 20 -4.09 -18.47 -2.90
CA GLN A 20 -2.73 -18.05 -2.52
C GLN A 20 -2.65 -16.62 -2.00
N TRP A 21 -3.74 -15.85 -2.12
CA TRP A 21 -3.70 -14.44 -1.76
C TRP A 21 -3.31 -14.20 -0.29
N VAL A 22 -3.80 -15.06 0.60
CA VAL A 22 -3.54 -14.97 2.04
C VAL A 22 -2.03 -14.93 2.32
N ASP A 23 -1.26 -15.76 1.62
CA ASP A 23 0.20 -15.80 1.77
C ASP A 23 0.85 -14.50 1.30
N HIS A 24 0.42 -13.96 0.15
CA HIS A 24 0.95 -12.68 -0.36
C HIS A 24 0.65 -11.51 0.58
N PHE A 25 -0.55 -11.48 1.15
CA PHE A 25 -0.93 -10.45 2.11
C PHE A 25 -0.11 -10.54 3.39
N PHE A 26 -0.03 -11.71 4.02
CA PHE A 26 0.75 -11.89 5.23
C PHE A 26 2.25 -11.69 4.98
N ASN A 27 2.75 -12.04 3.79
CA ASN A 27 4.12 -11.75 3.40
C ASN A 27 4.38 -10.23 3.32
N GLU A 28 3.50 -9.47 2.64
CA GLU A 28 3.64 -8.00 2.55
C GLU A 28 3.53 -7.35 3.94
N VAL A 29 2.60 -7.82 4.79
CA VAL A 29 2.46 -7.34 6.17
C VAL A 29 3.70 -7.66 7.01
N ASN A 30 4.15 -8.91 7.07
CA ASN A 30 5.28 -9.34 7.90
C ASN A 30 6.61 -8.69 7.48
N LEU A 31 6.84 -8.58 6.17
CA LEU A 31 8.07 -8.02 5.63
C LEU A 31 8.15 -6.51 5.91
N ILE A 32 7.06 -5.77 5.72
CA ILE A 32 7.05 -4.32 5.88
C ILE A 32 6.89 -3.92 7.35
N SER A 33 6.18 -4.71 8.17
CA SER A 33 6.04 -4.43 9.61
C SER A 33 7.36 -4.56 10.36
N SER A 34 8.27 -5.41 9.89
CA SER A 34 9.57 -5.68 10.52
C SER A 34 10.67 -4.69 10.12
N VAL A 35 10.44 -3.85 9.11
CA VAL A 35 11.46 -2.92 8.60
C VAL A 35 10.97 -1.47 8.72
N GLN A 36 11.65 -0.67 9.53
CA GLN A 36 11.43 0.77 9.62
C GLN A 36 12.65 1.49 9.06
N HIS A 37 12.51 2.11 7.89
CA HIS A 37 13.59 2.85 7.24
C HIS A 37 13.05 4.08 6.51
N LYS A 38 13.81 5.19 6.53
CA LYS A 38 13.42 6.48 5.93
C LYS A 38 13.11 6.44 4.42
N ASN A 39 13.54 5.40 3.72
CA ASN A 39 13.32 5.20 2.28
C ASN A 39 12.27 4.13 1.97
N LEU A 40 11.60 3.58 2.99
CA LEU A 40 10.55 2.58 2.82
C LEU A 40 9.23 3.14 3.34
N ALA A 41 8.16 3.05 2.54
CA ALA A 41 6.84 3.47 2.96
C ALA A 41 6.38 2.67 4.18
N LYS A 42 6.08 3.36 5.27
CA LYS A 42 5.64 2.73 6.52
C LYS A 42 4.22 2.20 6.39
N LEU A 43 4.05 0.91 6.65
CA LEU A 43 2.73 0.31 6.87
C LEU A 43 2.18 0.78 8.21
N LEU A 44 1.01 1.41 8.19
CA LEU A 44 0.30 1.90 9.38
C LEU A 44 -0.69 0.88 9.92
N GLY A 45 -1.21 0.02 9.05
CA GLY A 45 -2.13 -1.05 9.43
C GLY A 45 -2.74 -1.74 8.22
N CYS A 46 -3.64 -2.68 8.49
CA CYS A 46 -4.39 -3.38 7.47
C CYS A 46 -5.81 -3.68 7.96
N SER A 47 -6.71 -3.99 7.02
CA SER A 47 -8.05 -4.50 7.28
C SER A 47 -8.30 -5.68 6.36
N VAL A 48 -8.83 -6.76 6.92
CA VAL A 48 -9.19 -7.98 6.18
C VAL A 48 -10.66 -8.24 6.45
N GLU A 49 -11.50 -8.07 5.43
CA GLU A 49 -12.94 -8.28 5.53
C GLU A 49 -13.44 -9.04 4.29
N GLY A 50 -13.65 -10.35 4.45
CA GLY A 50 -14.11 -11.21 3.35
C GLY A 50 -13.12 -11.26 2.17
N PRO A 51 -13.57 -11.11 0.92
CA PRO A 51 -12.73 -11.17 -0.28
C PRO A 51 -11.98 -9.87 -0.57
N GLU A 52 -12.07 -8.88 0.31
CA GLU A 52 -11.39 -7.61 0.17
C GLU A 52 -10.44 -7.38 1.34
N SER A 53 -9.26 -6.85 1.04
CA SER A 53 -8.38 -6.37 2.10
C SER A 53 -7.68 -5.10 1.69
N LEU A 54 -7.42 -4.30 2.71
CA LEU A 54 -6.84 -2.98 2.61
C LEU A 54 -5.51 -2.98 3.33
N LEU A 55 -4.49 -2.45 2.67
CA LEU A 55 -3.23 -2.07 3.29
C LEU A 55 -3.19 -0.54 3.39
N VAL A 56 -2.90 -0.04 4.58
CA VAL A 56 -2.89 1.40 4.88
C VAL A 56 -1.44 1.81 5.15
N TYR A 57 -0.92 2.69 4.30
CA TYR A 57 0.44 3.22 4.40
C TYR A 57 0.43 4.70 4.73
N GLU A 58 1.56 5.21 5.22
CA GLU A 58 1.80 6.64 5.22
C GLU A 58 1.68 7.21 3.80
N PHE A 59 1.12 8.41 3.69
CA PHE A 59 1.04 9.07 2.39
C PHE A 59 2.38 9.72 2.03
N LEU A 60 2.96 9.29 0.90
CA LEU A 60 4.15 9.91 0.33
C LEU A 60 3.73 10.89 -0.77
N ARG A 61 4.00 12.18 -0.55
CA ARG A 61 3.58 13.26 -1.48
C ARG A 61 4.21 13.15 -2.86
N ASN A 62 5.37 12.51 -2.97
CA ASN A 62 6.16 12.48 -4.19
C ASN A 62 5.69 11.41 -5.19
N MET A 63 4.52 10.78 -5.04
CA MET A 63 4.12 9.69 -5.94
C MET A 63 5.22 8.61 -6.08
N SER A 64 5.07 7.70 -7.04
CA SER A 64 6.05 6.66 -7.31
C SER A 64 7.15 7.14 -8.27
N LEU A 65 8.32 6.50 -8.18
CA LEU A 65 9.40 6.76 -9.14
C LEU A 65 8.98 6.42 -10.57
N ASP A 66 8.14 5.38 -10.78
CA ASP A 66 7.61 5.07 -12.10
C ASP A 66 6.78 6.21 -12.68
N HIS A 67 6.04 6.94 -11.85
CA HIS A 67 5.29 8.11 -12.29
C HIS A 67 6.22 9.20 -12.84
N PHE A 68 7.34 9.45 -12.16
CA PHE A 68 8.32 10.43 -12.64
C PHE A 68 9.11 9.98 -13.87
N LEU A 69 9.46 8.69 -13.94
CA LEU A 69 10.27 8.16 -15.03
C LEU A 69 9.44 7.85 -16.29
N PHE A 70 8.20 7.40 -16.12
CA PHE A 70 7.38 6.84 -17.19
C PHE A 70 6.00 7.50 -17.34
N GLY A 71 5.55 8.35 -16.41
CA GLY A 71 4.22 8.98 -16.45
C GLY A 71 3.97 9.91 -17.64
N LEU A 72 5.03 10.40 -18.31
CA LEU A 72 4.93 11.19 -19.55
C LEU A 72 4.74 10.33 -20.82
N PHE A 73 4.99 9.02 -20.76
CA PHE A 73 4.91 8.15 -21.94
C PHE A 73 3.50 7.65 -22.27
N LEU A 74 2.51 7.88 -21.40
CA LEU A 74 1.09 7.52 -21.63
C LEU A 74 0.27 8.63 -22.33
N LEU A 75 0.92 9.71 -22.79
CA LEU A 75 0.31 10.82 -23.53
C LEU A 75 0.61 10.82 -25.04
N HIS A 76 1.02 9.68 -25.61
CA HIS A 76 1.27 9.56 -27.05
C HIS A 76 0.55 8.35 -27.67
#